data_AF-A0A671UD57-F1
#
_entry.id   AF-A0A671UD57-F1
#
_cell.length_a   1.000
_cell.length_b   1.000
_cell.length_c   1.000
_cell.angle_alpha   90.00
_cell.angle_beta   90.00
_cell.angle_gamma   90.00
#
_symmetry.space_group_name_H-M   'P 1'
#
loop_
_entity.id
_entity.type
_entity.pdbx_description
1 polymer ?
#
loop_
_entity_poly.entity_id
_entity_poly.type
_entity_poly.pdbx_seq_one_letter_code
_entity_poly.pdbx_strand_id
1 'polypeptide(L)'
;MTSAGVSLLLLFSLISSSVTADEFLEPAECLDRNLTRQSCDLVFCPPWQRCVDGRCSCKPPYSCPSGQTPVCGHNGRKLNSYCQAMALSCRTNKPVMSHFGDTCTADQPKFRGSIDEGTGVVRLVLPGTGSSGGGVEEVLVCQDLWDMAAANVACRAEGHHLGAASTGSTSYVLLKSVHSDQQLPSRCVSIHCQGYENSLAECVIYNKRGVDHGDVATATCIQPPDERCEFRCVNRKCVSLSQTCDGVDDCGDRSDEMCCKKCRNGAFRCSTGVCLHKEAVGDGQIDCLDGEDESKTHRRPETSLPVLTNTEYISPKTETRATREQLESKLNCGVPKTFEEIHEDEEVRERRGGRVKRVVGGLPTAPTQVQWQVAIEKDGRFQCGGAYIGGCWVITAAHCMRAGGISGQASQRLNLAGLRVKFSLWKRSRAQASTDIAPVQEVHVHPRFDNSNGENDIALVQLMKPPYSEECLPDNPAISPICVPWTSRLFHPNHTCSISGWGRSGAGRLPQYLQWVNVSLIADCQRFYKDTFKPGMICAGDLEGNVDSCQGDSGGPLVCKDELGVSYLWGIVSWGRRCAQPGAPGVYTQVAHFFEWIRHHTGWSAVTKFNS
;
A
#
# COMPACT_ATOMS: atom_id res chain seq x y z
N MET A 1 -19.15 3.91 -70.97
CA MET A 1 -18.95 2.50 -70.58
C MET A 1 -17.73 2.45 -69.67
N THR A 2 -17.96 2.26 -68.36
CA THR A 2 -17.16 1.46 -67.38
C THR A 2 -15.63 1.69 -67.31
N SER A 3 -14.96 1.92 -66.17
CA SER A 3 -15.28 1.66 -64.76
C SER A 3 -14.28 2.37 -63.82
N ALA A 4 -14.82 2.83 -62.70
CA ALA A 4 -14.30 3.03 -61.33
C ALA A 4 -12.83 2.63 -61.00
N GLY A 5 -12.13 3.28 -60.08
CA GLY A 5 -12.53 4.32 -59.14
C GLY A 5 -11.35 4.72 -58.26
N VAL A 6 -11.17 6.03 -58.08
CA VAL A 6 -10.29 6.63 -57.07
C VAL A 6 -10.91 7.98 -56.70
N SER A 7 -11.33 8.12 -55.44
CA SER A 7 -11.67 9.36 -54.71
C SER A 7 -12.92 9.19 -53.88
N LEU A 8 -12.81 8.40 -52.81
CA LEU A 8 -13.72 8.51 -51.68
C LEU A 8 -13.03 8.02 -50.39
N LEU A 9 -11.81 8.51 -50.10
CA LEU A 9 -11.07 8.14 -48.88
C LEU A 9 -10.18 9.26 -48.31
N LEU A 10 -10.44 10.53 -48.67
CA LEU A 10 -9.65 11.69 -48.20
C LEU A 10 -10.45 12.72 -47.38
N LEU A 11 -11.60 12.34 -46.81
CA LEU A 11 -12.40 13.21 -45.94
C LEU A 11 -12.82 12.57 -44.61
N PHE A 12 -12.23 11.43 -44.23
CA PHE A 12 -12.40 10.79 -42.92
C PHE A 12 -11.04 10.62 -42.23
N SER A 13 -10.36 11.72 -41.88
CA SER A 13 -9.21 11.66 -40.97
C SER A 13 -8.87 13.00 -40.29
N LEU A 14 -9.87 13.84 -39.99
CA LEU A 14 -9.67 15.04 -39.17
C LEU A 14 -10.89 15.29 -38.27
N ILE A 15 -11.28 14.28 -37.50
CA ILE A 15 -11.90 14.48 -36.19
C ILE A 15 -11.15 13.55 -35.23
N SER A 16 -9.86 13.79 -35.08
CA SER A 16 -9.16 13.35 -33.88
C SER A 16 -9.51 14.39 -32.83
N SER A 17 -10.47 14.05 -31.98
CA SER A 17 -10.88 14.85 -30.83
C SER A 17 -9.63 15.29 -30.08
N SER A 18 -9.33 16.59 -30.15
CA SER A 18 -8.39 17.22 -29.27
C SER A 18 -9.00 17.21 -27.87
N VAL A 19 -8.84 16.09 -27.15
CA VAL A 19 -8.78 16.18 -25.69
C VAL A 19 -7.57 17.05 -25.43
N THR A 20 -7.82 18.31 -25.09
CA THR A 20 -6.79 19.19 -24.55
C THR A 20 -6.12 18.41 -23.43
N ALA A 21 -4.85 18.04 -23.62
CA ALA A 21 -4.12 17.31 -22.61
C ALA A 21 -4.10 18.17 -21.35
N ASP A 22 -4.90 17.79 -20.37
CA ASP A 22 -4.96 18.48 -19.10
C ASP A 22 -3.60 18.34 -18.41
N GLU A 23 -3.06 19.42 -17.86
CA GLU A 23 -1.71 19.41 -17.29
C GLU A 23 -1.61 18.57 -16.00
N PHE A 24 -2.75 18.34 -15.33
CA PHE A 24 -2.82 17.68 -14.02
C PHE A 24 -3.01 16.17 -14.15
N LEU A 25 -3.68 15.70 -15.21
CA LEU A 25 -3.91 14.27 -15.43
C LEU A 25 -2.71 13.58 -16.12
N GLU A 26 -2.49 12.32 -15.76
CA GLU A 26 -1.57 11.43 -16.47
C GLU A 26 -2.12 11.05 -17.87
N PRO A 27 -1.27 10.54 -18.80
CA PRO A 27 -1.71 10.07 -20.11
C PRO A 27 -2.77 8.96 -20.04
N ALA A 28 -3.47 8.75 -21.17
CA ALA A 28 -4.59 7.82 -21.29
C ALA A 28 -4.33 6.40 -20.74
N GLU A 29 -3.08 5.93 -20.78
CA GLU A 29 -2.68 4.61 -20.26
C GLU A 29 -3.07 4.38 -18.78
N CYS A 30 -3.04 5.44 -17.95
CA CYS A 30 -3.47 5.32 -16.55
C CYS A 30 -5.00 5.21 -16.45
N LEU A 31 -5.72 6.05 -17.18
CA LEU A 31 -7.17 6.12 -17.18
C LEU A 31 -7.81 4.82 -17.71
N ASP A 32 -7.20 4.19 -18.72
CA ASP A 32 -7.66 2.92 -19.30
C ASP A 32 -7.66 1.75 -18.29
N ARG A 33 -6.94 1.90 -17.17
CA ARG A 33 -6.88 0.88 -16.11
C ARG A 33 -8.03 0.94 -15.13
N ASN A 34 -8.89 1.96 -15.20
CA ASN A 34 -10.04 2.14 -14.31
C ASN A 34 -9.67 2.02 -12.83
N LEU A 35 -8.65 2.78 -12.40
CA LEU A 35 -8.17 2.78 -11.02
C LEU A 35 -9.17 3.50 -10.11
N THR A 36 -9.41 2.93 -8.94
CA THR A 36 -10.35 3.42 -7.93
C THR A 36 -9.76 3.20 -6.54
N ARG A 37 -10.45 3.63 -5.48
CA ARG A 37 -10.07 3.32 -4.10
C ARG A 37 -9.95 1.82 -3.80
N GLN A 38 -10.59 0.96 -4.59
CA GLN A 38 -10.45 -0.49 -4.43
C GLN A 38 -9.17 -1.05 -5.07
N SER A 39 -8.35 -0.23 -5.75
CA SER A 39 -7.12 -0.68 -6.42
C SER A 39 -5.96 -0.73 -5.44
N CYS A 40 -5.79 -1.87 -4.76
CA CYS A 40 -4.78 -2.01 -3.71
C CYS A 40 -3.32 -2.03 -4.20
N ASP A 41 -3.15 -2.08 -5.52
CA ASP A 41 -1.86 -1.85 -6.16
C ASP A 41 -1.40 -0.40 -6.05
N LEU A 42 -2.32 0.55 -5.81
CA LEU A 42 -2.05 1.99 -5.80
C LEU A 42 -2.35 2.68 -4.47
N VAL A 43 -3.29 2.17 -3.68
CA VAL A 43 -3.67 2.72 -2.38
C VAL A 43 -3.84 1.62 -1.34
N PHE A 44 -3.76 1.97 -0.05
CA PHE A 44 -4.04 1.00 1.01
C PHE A 44 -5.52 0.62 1.09
N CYS A 45 -5.79 -0.65 1.35
CA CYS A 45 -7.12 -1.07 1.73
C CYS A 45 -7.42 -0.65 3.18
N PRO A 46 -8.65 -0.23 3.49
CA PRO A 46 -9.12 -0.07 4.86
C PRO A 46 -8.96 -1.36 5.70
N PRO A 47 -8.89 -1.27 7.04
CA PRO A 47 -8.63 -2.42 7.92
C PRO A 47 -9.62 -3.60 7.77
N TRP A 48 -10.87 -3.33 7.38
CA TRP A 48 -11.92 -4.32 7.14
C TRP A 48 -11.91 -4.91 5.71
N GLN A 49 -10.92 -4.57 4.89
CA GLN A 49 -10.67 -5.13 3.56
C GLN A 49 -9.26 -5.73 3.49
N ARG A 50 -9.01 -6.60 2.50
CA ARG A 50 -7.70 -7.20 2.17
C ARG A 50 -7.43 -7.06 0.67
N CYS A 51 -6.16 -7.01 0.29
CA CYS A 51 -5.74 -6.90 -1.10
C CYS A 51 -5.62 -8.28 -1.76
N VAL A 52 -6.47 -8.59 -2.73
CA VAL A 52 -6.43 -9.85 -3.48
C VAL A 52 -6.40 -9.51 -4.97
N ASP A 53 -5.39 -9.98 -5.69
CA ASP A 53 -5.23 -9.76 -7.13
C ASP A 53 -5.32 -8.26 -7.52
N GLY A 54 -4.67 -7.40 -6.74
CA GLY A 54 -4.66 -5.94 -6.98
C GLY A 54 -5.97 -5.23 -6.64
N ARG A 55 -6.95 -5.91 -6.02
CA ARG A 55 -8.22 -5.33 -5.57
C ARG A 55 -8.52 -5.52 -4.08
N CYS A 56 -9.11 -4.51 -3.45
CA CYS A 56 -9.59 -4.60 -2.07
C CYS A 56 -10.88 -5.41 -1.99
N SER A 57 -10.82 -6.56 -1.32
CA SER A 57 -11.97 -7.42 -1.01
C SER A 57 -12.35 -7.32 0.45
N CYS A 58 -13.64 -7.28 0.75
CA CYS A 58 -14.16 -7.26 2.13
C CYS A 58 -13.70 -8.49 2.93
N LYS A 59 -13.29 -8.27 4.18
CA LYS A 59 -13.02 -9.33 5.15
C LYS A 59 -14.32 -9.79 5.83
N PRO A 60 -14.38 -11.03 6.33
CA PRO A 60 -15.45 -11.40 7.23
C PRO A 60 -15.28 -10.71 8.59
N PRO A 61 -16.37 -10.39 9.32
CA PRO A 61 -16.28 -9.61 10.57
C PRO A 61 -15.41 -10.24 11.66
N TYR A 62 -15.33 -11.57 11.72
CA TYR A 62 -14.48 -12.27 12.71
C TYR A 62 -12.97 -12.09 12.48
N SER A 63 -12.56 -11.58 11.31
CA SER A 63 -11.15 -11.25 11.03
C SER A 63 -10.73 -9.89 11.59
N CYS A 64 -11.68 -9.06 12.03
CA CYS A 64 -11.38 -7.80 12.71
C CYS A 64 -10.85 -8.07 14.12
N PRO A 65 -9.92 -7.22 14.61
CA PRO A 65 -9.42 -7.34 15.97
C PRO A 65 -10.51 -7.07 17.03
N SER A 66 -10.30 -7.63 18.21
CA SER A 66 -11.15 -7.46 19.40
C SER A 66 -10.59 -6.40 20.34
N GLY A 67 -11.45 -5.88 21.24
CA GLY A 67 -11.04 -4.93 22.29
C GLY A 67 -11.19 -3.46 21.92
N GLN A 68 -12.01 -3.15 20.91
CA GLN A 68 -12.27 -1.79 20.42
C GLN A 68 -13.62 -1.27 20.91
N THR A 69 -13.95 -0.02 20.59
CA THR A 69 -15.24 0.57 20.99
C THR A 69 -16.41 -0.15 20.30
N PRO A 70 -17.41 -0.63 21.06
CA PRO A 70 -18.60 -1.25 20.51
C PRO A 70 -19.46 -0.29 19.70
N VAL A 71 -20.17 -0.86 18.72
CA VAL A 71 -20.99 -0.13 17.76
C VAL A 71 -22.41 -0.69 17.76
N CYS A 72 -23.40 0.20 17.77
CA CYS A 72 -24.79 -0.16 17.53
C CYS A 72 -25.13 -0.07 16.05
N GLY A 73 -25.69 -1.15 15.51
CA GLY A 73 -26.23 -1.18 14.16
C GLY A 73 -27.66 -0.63 14.07
N HIS A 74 -28.08 -0.26 12.86
CA HIS A 74 -29.46 0.19 12.60
C HIS A 74 -30.53 -0.86 12.93
N ASN A 75 -30.18 -2.15 12.91
CA ASN A 75 -31.06 -3.27 13.28
C ASN A 75 -31.13 -3.53 14.80
N GLY A 76 -30.55 -2.65 15.63
CA GLY A 76 -30.48 -2.82 17.07
C GLY A 76 -29.45 -3.85 17.55
N ARG A 77 -28.69 -4.48 16.65
CA ARG A 77 -27.62 -5.42 17.05
C ARG A 77 -26.37 -4.66 17.48
N LYS A 78 -25.77 -5.14 18.56
CA LYS A 78 -24.45 -4.72 19.01
C LYS A 78 -23.36 -5.44 18.21
N LEU A 79 -22.36 -4.68 17.80
CA LEU A 79 -21.12 -5.16 17.18
C LEU A 79 -19.95 -4.80 18.10
N ASN A 80 -18.97 -5.68 18.18
CA ASN A 80 -17.89 -5.53 19.16
C ASN A 80 -16.84 -4.49 18.76
N SER A 81 -16.87 -4.03 17.51
CA SER A 81 -15.96 -3.01 17.02
C SER A 81 -16.49 -2.29 15.78
N TYR A 82 -15.95 -1.10 15.52
CA TYR A 82 -16.17 -0.36 14.27
C TYR A 82 -15.73 -1.17 13.05
N CYS A 83 -14.59 -1.86 13.12
CA CYS A 83 -14.11 -2.72 12.03
C CYS A 83 -15.15 -3.79 11.64
N GLN A 84 -15.84 -4.41 12.61
CA GLN A 84 -16.89 -5.39 12.32
C GLN A 84 -18.09 -4.77 11.60
N ALA A 85 -18.51 -3.57 12.00
CA ALA A 85 -19.58 -2.83 11.34
C ALA A 85 -19.22 -2.51 9.89
N MET A 86 -18.00 -2.03 9.66
CA MET A 86 -17.54 -1.70 8.32
C MET A 86 -17.29 -2.92 7.44
N ALA A 87 -16.82 -4.05 8.02
CA ALA A 87 -16.72 -5.32 7.32
C ALA A 87 -18.10 -5.82 6.84
N LEU A 88 -19.13 -5.67 7.68
CA LEU A 88 -20.51 -5.98 7.28
C LEU A 88 -21.03 -5.01 6.21
N SER A 89 -20.84 -3.70 6.41
CA SER A 89 -21.24 -2.63 5.48
C SER A 89 -20.65 -2.86 4.08
N CYS A 90 -19.37 -3.21 4.03
CA CYS A 90 -18.65 -3.58 2.81
C CYS A 90 -19.27 -4.79 2.11
N ARG A 91 -19.58 -5.86 2.85
CA ARG A 91 -20.10 -7.12 2.27
C ARG A 91 -21.55 -7.01 1.78
N THR A 92 -22.35 -6.17 2.43
CA THR A 92 -23.77 -6.00 2.08
C THR A 92 -24.02 -4.81 1.16
N ASN A 93 -23.03 -3.93 0.99
CA ASN A 93 -23.15 -2.65 0.31
C ASN A 93 -24.28 -1.78 0.87
N LYS A 94 -24.48 -1.83 2.19
CA LYS A 94 -25.53 -1.10 2.92
C LYS A 94 -24.97 -0.53 4.22
N PRO A 95 -25.41 0.65 4.65
CA PRO A 95 -24.97 1.21 5.92
C PRO A 95 -25.44 0.33 7.09
N VAL A 96 -24.48 -0.13 7.90
CA VAL A 96 -24.73 -0.98 9.07
C VAL A 96 -24.63 -0.16 10.36
N MET A 97 -23.61 0.70 10.44
CA MET A 97 -23.29 1.53 11.60
C MET A 97 -24.37 2.59 11.82
N SER A 98 -24.87 2.69 13.06
CA SER A 98 -25.70 3.80 13.50
C SER A 98 -24.92 4.75 14.41
N HIS A 99 -24.39 4.27 15.53
CA HIS A 99 -23.61 5.08 16.46
C HIS A 99 -22.74 4.19 17.35
N PHE A 100 -21.74 4.80 17.99
CA PHE A 100 -20.92 4.13 19.00
C PHE A 100 -21.71 3.96 20.29
N GLY A 101 -21.66 2.77 20.88
CA GLY A 101 -22.43 2.46 22.08
C GLY A 101 -22.39 0.99 22.47
N ASP A 102 -22.45 0.74 23.77
CA ASP A 102 -22.40 -0.62 24.33
C ASP A 102 -23.78 -1.24 24.53
N THR A 103 -24.80 -0.40 24.73
CA THR A 103 -26.19 -0.78 24.93
C THR A 103 -26.98 -0.45 23.68
N CYS A 104 -27.40 -1.47 22.92
CA CYS A 104 -28.18 -1.30 21.70
C CYS A 104 -29.57 -1.89 21.92
N THR A 105 -30.57 -1.04 22.13
CA THR A 105 -31.98 -1.47 22.17
C THR A 105 -32.69 -1.11 20.87
N ALA A 106 -33.82 -1.77 20.59
CA ALA A 106 -34.66 -1.42 19.45
C ALA A 106 -35.28 -0.01 19.62
N ASP A 107 -35.56 0.39 20.86
CA ASP A 107 -36.25 1.64 21.20
C ASP A 107 -35.33 2.85 21.27
N GLN A 108 -34.01 2.64 21.31
CA GLN A 108 -33.05 3.74 21.27
C GLN A 108 -33.07 4.45 19.91
N PRO A 109 -32.95 5.79 19.90
CA PRO A 109 -32.79 6.52 18.66
C PRO A 109 -31.59 6.01 17.87
N LYS A 110 -31.74 5.98 16.56
CA LYS A 110 -30.69 5.59 15.61
C LYS A 110 -30.33 6.81 14.79
N PHE A 111 -29.05 6.92 14.45
CA PHE A 111 -28.59 7.89 13.47
C PHE A 111 -29.42 7.81 12.19
N ARG A 112 -29.83 8.94 11.63
CA ARG A 112 -30.38 9.04 10.27
C ARG A 112 -29.90 10.34 9.65
N GLY A 113 -29.43 10.27 8.41
CA GLY A 113 -29.27 11.45 7.57
C GLY A 113 -30.43 11.49 6.57
N SER A 114 -30.89 12.68 6.22
CA SER A 114 -31.83 12.88 5.13
C SER A 114 -31.55 14.17 4.38
N ILE A 115 -31.97 14.23 3.12
CA ILE A 115 -31.88 15.41 2.26
C ILE A 115 -33.31 15.87 1.97
N ASP A 116 -33.60 17.13 2.28
CA ASP A 116 -34.92 17.71 2.01
C ASP A 116 -35.15 17.88 0.50
N GLU A 117 -36.20 17.29 -0.06
CA GLU A 117 -36.43 17.25 -1.52
C GLU A 117 -36.65 18.64 -2.15
N GLY A 118 -37.15 19.62 -1.37
CA GLY A 118 -37.44 20.96 -1.87
C GLY A 118 -36.25 21.92 -1.78
N THR A 119 -35.53 21.87 -0.66
CA THR A 119 -34.44 22.81 -0.36
C THR A 119 -33.05 22.22 -0.58
N GLY A 120 -32.94 20.89 -0.68
CA GLY A 120 -31.66 20.17 -0.71
C GLY A 120 -30.91 20.18 0.62
N VAL A 121 -31.50 20.72 1.69
CA VAL A 121 -30.84 20.87 2.99
C VAL A 121 -30.62 19.51 3.64
N VAL A 122 -29.39 19.29 4.13
CA VAL A 122 -29.02 18.05 4.81
C VAL A 122 -29.39 18.13 6.29
N ARG A 123 -30.20 17.18 6.74
CA ARG A 123 -30.64 17.03 8.14
C ARG A 123 -30.08 15.75 8.74
N LEU A 124 -29.71 15.82 10.01
CA LEU A 124 -29.26 14.67 10.79
C LEU A 124 -30.12 14.48 12.03
N VAL A 125 -30.40 13.23 12.33
CA VAL A 125 -30.96 12.77 13.59
C VAL A 125 -29.84 12.03 14.32
N LEU A 126 -29.39 12.57 15.45
CA LEU A 126 -28.30 12.02 16.25
C LEU A 126 -28.87 11.35 17.52
N PRO A 127 -28.37 10.16 17.90
CA PRO A 127 -28.68 9.56 19.20
C PRO A 127 -27.93 10.33 20.30
N GLY A 128 -28.65 10.84 21.30
CA GLY A 128 -28.07 11.68 22.36
C GLY A 128 -27.01 10.95 23.21
N THR A 129 -25.92 11.67 23.54
CA THR A 129 -24.74 11.15 24.25
C THR A 129 -24.69 11.50 25.75
N GLY A 130 -25.77 12.04 26.34
CA GLY A 130 -25.77 12.57 27.71
C GLY A 130 -26.36 11.66 28.80
N SER A 131 -25.88 11.85 30.05
CA SER A 131 -26.30 11.22 31.31
C SER A 131 -27.78 11.42 31.71
N SER A 132 -28.59 12.04 30.86
CA SER A 132 -30.02 12.33 31.03
C SER A 132 -30.91 11.51 30.09
N GLY A 133 -30.43 10.37 29.59
CA GLY A 133 -31.27 9.29 29.05
C GLY A 133 -32.05 9.60 27.77
N GLY A 134 -31.60 9.02 26.65
CA GLY A 134 -32.49 8.60 25.56
C GLY A 134 -33.16 9.67 24.68
N GLY A 135 -32.61 10.89 24.60
CA GLY A 135 -33.13 11.93 23.70
C GLY A 135 -32.71 11.74 22.24
N VAL A 136 -33.63 12.02 21.32
CA VAL A 136 -33.35 12.26 19.88
C VAL A 136 -32.94 13.71 19.72
N GLU A 137 -31.81 13.98 19.07
CA GLU A 137 -31.42 15.33 18.72
C GLU A 137 -31.41 15.50 17.20
N GLU A 138 -32.16 16.47 16.68
CA GLU A 138 -32.10 16.86 15.28
C GLU A 138 -31.15 18.04 15.11
N VAL A 139 -30.25 17.97 14.12
CA VAL A 139 -29.30 19.01 13.77
C VAL A 139 -29.19 19.16 12.25
N LEU A 140 -28.72 20.32 11.81
CA LEU A 140 -28.35 20.57 10.42
C LEU A 140 -26.86 20.28 10.18
N VAL A 141 -26.43 20.29 8.92
CA VAL A 141 -25.00 20.25 8.57
C VAL A 141 -24.51 21.66 8.25
N CYS A 142 -23.41 22.08 8.88
CA CYS A 142 -22.82 23.39 8.63
C CYS A 142 -22.15 23.40 7.24
N GLN A 143 -22.09 24.55 6.56
CA GLN A 143 -21.32 24.68 5.31
C GLN A 143 -19.82 24.44 5.50
N ASP A 144 -19.27 24.76 6.67
CA ASP A 144 -17.84 24.61 6.94
C ASP A 144 -17.38 23.17 6.67
N LEU A 145 -16.43 23.02 5.72
CA LEU A 145 -15.83 21.75 5.30
C LEU A 145 -16.82 20.78 4.62
N TRP A 146 -17.98 21.29 4.18
CA TRP A 146 -18.90 20.56 3.32
C TRP A 146 -18.39 20.53 1.87
N ASP A 147 -18.05 19.35 1.38
CA ASP A 147 -17.50 19.11 0.06
C ASP A 147 -18.30 18.06 -0.74
N MET A 148 -17.83 17.75 -1.94
CA MET A 148 -18.47 16.74 -2.79
C MET A 148 -18.33 15.32 -2.23
N ALA A 149 -17.27 15.01 -1.48
CA ALA A 149 -17.10 13.71 -0.86
C ALA A 149 -18.19 13.45 0.19
N ALA A 150 -18.48 14.42 1.07
CA ALA A 150 -19.56 14.31 2.04
C ALA A 150 -20.95 14.31 1.38
N ALA A 151 -21.16 15.12 0.33
CA ALA A 151 -22.40 15.12 -0.43
C ALA A 151 -22.67 13.77 -1.15
N ASN A 152 -21.61 13.13 -1.69
CA ASN A 152 -21.68 11.80 -2.28
C ASN A 152 -22.19 10.76 -1.28
N VAL A 153 -21.70 10.78 -0.05
CA VAL A 153 -22.13 9.88 1.03
C VAL A 153 -23.58 10.15 1.44
N ALA A 154 -23.98 11.42 1.56
CA ALA A 154 -25.35 11.80 1.90
C ALA A 154 -26.36 11.28 0.87
N CYS A 155 -26.08 11.48 -0.42
CA CYS A 155 -26.93 10.98 -1.50
C CYS A 155 -26.94 9.44 -1.59
N ARG A 156 -25.79 8.80 -1.33
CA ARG A 156 -25.70 7.33 -1.29
C ARG A 156 -26.57 6.74 -0.19
N ALA A 157 -26.65 7.40 0.97
CA ALA A 157 -27.51 6.98 2.07
C ALA A 157 -29.02 7.04 1.72
N GLU A 158 -29.43 7.99 0.87
CA GLU A 158 -30.80 8.11 0.32
C GLU A 158 -31.09 7.14 -0.86
N GLY A 159 -30.13 6.28 -1.23
CA GLY A 159 -30.29 5.29 -2.30
C GLY A 159 -29.75 5.72 -3.67
N HIS A 160 -29.17 6.91 -3.80
CA HIS A 160 -28.50 7.34 -5.02
C HIS A 160 -27.05 6.82 -5.07
N HIS A 161 -26.86 5.62 -5.60
CA HIS A 161 -25.55 4.94 -5.59
C HIS A 161 -24.40 5.72 -6.28
N LEU A 162 -24.70 6.60 -7.24
CA LEU A 162 -23.72 7.47 -7.92
C LEU A 162 -23.32 8.72 -7.12
N GLY A 163 -23.99 8.99 -5.98
CA GLY A 163 -23.71 10.16 -5.14
C GLY A 163 -24.38 11.44 -5.63
N ALA A 164 -23.74 12.58 -5.30
CA ALA A 164 -24.26 13.93 -5.54
C ALA A 164 -23.89 14.44 -6.94
N ALA A 165 -24.79 15.19 -7.57
CA ALA A 165 -24.52 15.93 -8.81
C ALA A 165 -23.81 17.25 -8.47
N SER A 166 -24.22 17.89 -7.38
CA SER A 166 -23.65 19.14 -6.91
C SER A 166 -23.78 19.27 -5.39
N THR A 167 -22.84 20.01 -4.83
CA THR A 167 -22.85 20.47 -3.44
C THR A 167 -23.08 21.98 -3.41
N GLY A 168 -23.67 22.49 -2.32
CA GLY A 168 -23.91 23.91 -2.14
C GLY A 168 -24.18 24.28 -0.70
N SER A 169 -24.65 25.51 -0.51
CA SER A 169 -25.10 25.99 0.78
C SER A 169 -26.25 26.97 0.63
N THR A 170 -26.96 27.19 1.73
CA THR A 170 -28.04 28.17 1.81
C THR A 170 -28.08 28.83 3.18
N SER A 171 -28.53 30.08 3.22
CA SER A 171 -28.60 30.84 4.46
C SER A 171 -29.71 30.33 5.36
N TYR A 172 -29.38 30.02 6.61
CA TYR A 172 -30.33 29.56 7.61
C TYR A 172 -31.45 30.58 7.88
N VAL A 173 -31.12 31.87 7.84
CA VAL A 173 -32.11 32.95 8.05
C VAL A 173 -33.16 32.96 6.94
N LEU A 174 -32.74 32.73 5.69
CA LEU A 174 -33.64 32.64 4.55
C LEU A 174 -34.48 31.37 4.58
N LEU A 175 -33.89 30.22 4.95
CA LEU A 175 -34.66 28.98 5.13
C LEU A 175 -35.78 29.14 6.15
N LYS A 176 -35.47 29.77 7.29
CA LYS A 176 -36.42 30.00 8.37
C LYS A 176 -37.54 30.96 7.98
N SER A 177 -37.27 31.97 7.14
CA SER A 177 -38.32 32.87 6.66
C SER A 177 -39.25 32.19 5.65
N VAL A 178 -38.70 31.38 4.75
CA VAL A 178 -39.46 30.64 3.73
C VAL A 178 -40.30 29.50 4.34
N HIS A 179 -39.78 28.83 5.38
CA HIS A 179 -40.43 27.68 6.04
C HIS A 179 -40.88 28.03 7.47
N SER A 180 -41.59 29.15 7.63
CA SER A 180 -42.03 29.63 8.96
C SER A 180 -42.90 28.61 9.73
N ASP A 181 -43.53 27.66 9.04
CA ASP A 181 -44.39 26.61 9.63
C ASP A 181 -43.62 25.32 10.03
N GLN A 182 -42.36 25.15 9.63
CA GLN A 182 -41.55 23.97 9.99
C GLN A 182 -40.52 24.32 11.08
N GLN A 183 -40.49 23.51 12.13
CA GLN A 183 -39.50 23.67 13.20
C GLN A 183 -38.11 23.22 12.74
N LEU A 184 -37.33 24.16 12.21
CA LEU A 184 -35.94 23.95 11.81
C LEU A 184 -35.02 23.84 13.04
N PRO A 185 -34.07 22.88 13.06
CA PRO A 185 -33.06 22.81 14.13
C PRO A 185 -32.18 24.06 14.15
N SER A 186 -31.96 24.62 15.35
CA SER A 186 -31.12 25.80 15.54
C SER A 186 -29.63 25.51 15.67
N ARG A 187 -29.23 24.24 15.57
CA ARG A 187 -27.83 23.79 15.70
C ARG A 187 -27.40 23.06 14.44
N CYS A 188 -26.12 23.19 14.10
CA CYS A 188 -25.48 22.39 13.06
C CYS A 188 -24.21 21.70 13.56
N VAL A 189 -23.79 20.67 12.84
CA VAL A 189 -22.51 19.97 13.00
C VAL A 189 -21.72 20.03 11.69
N SER A 190 -20.40 20.05 11.79
CA SER A 190 -19.52 19.86 10.64
C SER A 190 -19.28 18.37 10.42
N ILE A 191 -19.24 17.95 9.16
CA ILE A 191 -18.99 16.57 8.76
C ILE A 191 -17.81 16.54 7.80
N HIS A 192 -16.93 15.58 7.99
CA HIS A 192 -15.87 15.28 7.05
C HIS A 192 -15.86 13.79 6.71
N CYS A 193 -16.00 13.47 5.43
CA CYS A 193 -16.03 12.13 4.87
C CYS A 193 -14.86 11.94 3.89
N GLN A 194 -14.43 10.71 3.64
CA GLN A 194 -13.47 10.44 2.55
C GLN A 194 -14.16 10.05 1.22
N GLY A 195 -15.50 9.95 1.19
CA GLY A 195 -16.33 9.83 -0.03
C GLY A 195 -16.87 8.42 -0.33
N TYR A 196 -16.27 7.39 0.26
CA TYR A 196 -16.58 5.97 0.01
C TYR A 196 -17.54 5.37 1.05
N GLU A 197 -17.83 6.11 2.13
CA GLU A 197 -18.71 5.68 3.20
C GLU A 197 -20.14 5.44 2.69
N ASN A 198 -20.89 4.55 3.34
CA ASN A 198 -22.27 4.26 2.96
C ASN A 198 -23.30 5.13 3.70
N SER A 199 -22.88 5.81 4.76
CA SER A 199 -23.71 6.70 5.57
C SER A 199 -22.86 7.76 6.25
N LEU A 200 -23.44 8.94 6.49
CA LEU A 200 -22.80 10.02 7.24
C LEU A 200 -22.45 9.61 8.69
N ALA A 201 -23.06 8.53 9.21
CA ALA A 201 -22.70 7.94 10.50
C ALA A 201 -21.27 7.37 10.54
N GLU A 202 -20.72 7.05 9.36
CA GLU A 202 -19.39 6.47 9.21
C GLU A 202 -18.32 7.57 9.04
N CYS A 203 -18.74 8.83 8.87
CA CYS A 203 -17.87 10.00 8.73
C CYS A 203 -17.51 10.63 10.08
N VAL A 204 -16.54 11.55 10.08
CA VAL A 204 -16.16 12.30 11.28
C VAL A 204 -17.14 13.47 11.49
N ILE A 205 -17.79 13.52 12.66
CA ILE A 205 -18.75 14.56 13.04
C ILE A 205 -18.19 15.38 14.21
N TYR A 206 -18.20 16.71 14.10
CA TYR A 206 -17.56 17.60 15.07
C TYR A 206 -18.18 19.02 15.07
N ASN A 207 -17.68 19.90 15.95
CA ASN A 207 -18.02 21.33 16.01
C ASN A 207 -19.53 21.63 16.06
N LYS A 208 -20.24 20.99 16.99
CA LYS A 208 -21.65 21.25 17.21
C LYS A 208 -21.90 22.67 17.73
N ARG A 209 -22.45 23.55 16.89
CA ARG A 209 -22.66 24.97 17.22
C ARG A 209 -24.04 25.48 16.80
N GLY A 210 -24.42 26.65 17.31
CA GLY A 210 -25.64 27.34 16.87
C GLY A 210 -25.50 27.82 15.43
N VAL A 211 -26.60 27.78 14.66
CA VAL A 211 -26.60 28.21 13.25
C VAL A 211 -26.81 29.71 13.11
N ASP A 212 -27.59 30.35 13.99
CA ASP A 212 -27.92 31.80 14.05
C ASP A 212 -27.88 32.59 12.72
N HIS A 213 -26.69 32.94 12.20
CA HIS A 213 -26.47 33.68 10.96
C HIS A 213 -25.59 32.97 9.91
N GLY A 214 -25.25 31.71 10.12
CA GLY A 214 -24.44 30.90 9.23
C GLY A 214 -25.23 30.20 8.13
N ASP A 215 -24.48 29.66 7.18
CA ASP A 215 -25.01 28.89 6.08
C ASP A 215 -24.99 27.39 6.41
N VAL A 216 -25.99 26.69 5.89
CA VAL A 216 -26.15 25.24 6.04
C VAL A 216 -25.94 24.54 4.72
N ALA A 217 -25.43 23.32 4.80
CA ALA A 217 -25.08 22.52 3.65
C ALA A 217 -26.32 22.05 2.87
N THR A 218 -26.19 22.09 1.54
CA THR A 218 -27.16 21.50 0.62
C THR A 218 -26.50 20.48 -0.31
N ALA A 219 -27.28 19.50 -0.75
CA ALA A 219 -26.85 18.50 -1.72
C ALA A 219 -27.95 18.25 -2.74
N THR A 220 -27.55 18.05 -3.99
CA THR A 220 -28.44 17.61 -5.07
C THR A 220 -27.95 16.27 -5.58
N CYS A 221 -28.78 15.23 -5.48
CA CYS A 221 -28.39 13.88 -5.89
C CYS A 221 -28.52 13.68 -7.40
N ILE A 222 -27.63 12.84 -7.96
CA ILE A 222 -27.65 12.56 -9.40
C ILE A 222 -28.99 11.94 -9.82
N GLN A 223 -29.53 12.49 -10.90
CA GLN A 223 -30.59 11.91 -11.72
C GLN A 223 -29.99 11.48 -13.08
N PRO A 224 -30.55 10.47 -13.78
CA PRO A 224 -29.91 9.83 -14.92
C PRO A 224 -29.84 10.73 -16.18
N PRO A 225 -28.90 10.42 -17.10
CA PRO A 225 -27.58 11.01 -17.21
C PRO A 225 -27.56 12.38 -17.93
N ASP A 226 -26.53 13.17 -17.62
CA ASP A 226 -26.17 14.41 -18.32
C ASP A 226 -25.49 14.10 -19.68
N GLU A 227 -25.87 14.80 -20.75
CA GLU A 227 -25.32 14.61 -22.11
C GLU A 227 -23.91 15.20 -22.26
N ARG A 228 -23.45 16.03 -21.30
CA ARG A 228 -22.11 16.64 -21.33
C ARG A 228 -21.23 16.07 -20.24
N CYS A 229 -20.15 15.40 -20.63
CA CYS A 229 -19.21 14.78 -19.73
C CYS A 229 -17.79 15.24 -20.08
N GLU A 230 -17.19 16.09 -19.25
CA GLU A 230 -15.81 16.53 -19.44
C GLU A 230 -14.82 15.45 -18.98
N PHE A 231 -15.03 14.92 -17.76
CA PHE A 231 -14.34 13.75 -17.24
C PHE A 231 -15.34 12.69 -16.79
N ARG A 232 -15.08 11.43 -17.16
CA ARG A 232 -15.95 10.29 -16.83
C ARG A 232 -15.25 9.38 -15.83
N CYS A 233 -15.80 9.33 -14.63
CA CYS A 233 -15.38 8.43 -13.55
C CYS A 233 -15.57 6.95 -13.94
N VAL A 234 -14.94 6.03 -13.20
CA VAL A 234 -15.08 4.59 -13.41
C VAL A 234 -16.51 4.11 -13.17
N ASN A 235 -17.18 4.65 -12.15
CA ASN A 235 -18.62 4.41 -11.91
C ASN A 235 -19.57 5.06 -12.94
N ARG A 236 -19.03 5.72 -13.98
CA ARG A 236 -19.73 6.46 -15.05
C ARG A 236 -20.39 7.78 -14.64
N LYS A 237 -20.10 8.29 -13.44
CA LYS A 237 -20.41 9.67 -13.08
C LYS A 237 -19.59 10.64 -13.93
N CYS A 238 -20.19 11.76 -14.28
CA CYS A 238 -19.51 12.86 -14.96
C CYS A 238 -19.18 13.95 -13.94
N VAL A 239 -17.94 14.43 -14.01
CA VAL A 239 -17.44 15.55 -13.20
C VAL A 239 -16.71 16.55 -14.11
N SER A 240 -16.57 17.78 -13.64
CA SER A 240 -15.80 18.83 -14.33
C SER A 240 -14.31 18.47 -14.35
N LEU A 241 -13.59 18.89 -15.39
CA LEU A 241 -12.12 18.76 -15.40
C LEU A 241 -11.46 19.52 -14.23
N SER A 242 -12.08 20.59 -13.75
CA SER A 242 -11.58 21.35 -12.60
C SER A 242 -11.65 20.60 -11.26
N GLN A 243 -12.48 19.56 -11.19
CA GLN A 243 -12.67 18.70 -10.02
C GLN A 243 -11.75 17.47 -10.05
N THR A 244 -10.91 17.33 -11.08
CA THR A 244 -9.96 16.21 -11.16
C THR A 244 -8.63 16.58 -10.51
N CYS A 245 -8.03 15.62 -9.79
CA CYS A 245 -6.74 15.75 -9.13
C CYS A 245 -6.69 16.89 -8.10
N ASP A 246 -7.78 17.18 -7.40
CA ASP A 246 -7.87 18.31 -6.46
C ASP A 246 -7.82 17.90 -4.97
N GLY A 247 -7.70 16.61 -4.71
CA GLY A 247 -7.66 15.97 -3.40
C GLY A 247 -9.02 15.55 -2.86
N VAL A 248 -10.13 15.82 -3.54
CA VAL A 248 -11.50 15.50 -3.14
C VAL A 248 -12.04 14.34 -3.97
N ASP A 249 -12.83 13.45 -3.36
CA ASP A 249 -13.50 12.36 -4.08
C ASP A 249 -14.83 12.86 -4.68
N ASP A 250 -14.76 13.57 -5.80
CA ASP A 250 -15.94 14.02 -6.54
C ASP A 250 -16.65 12.85 -7.22
N CYS A 251 -15.92 11.85 -7.70
CA CYS A 251 -16.49 10.66 -8.33
C CYS A 251 -17.30 9.78 -7.35
N GLY A 252 -16.94 9.73 -6.07
CA GLY A 252 -17.47 8.84 -5.03
C GLY A 252 -16.85 7.44 -5.01
N ASP A 253 -15.98 7.12 -5.97
CA ASP A 253 -15.12 5.92 -6.02
C ASP A 253 -13.61 6.29 -6.13
N ARG A 254 -13.31 7.59 -6.05
CA ARG A 254 -12.01 8.23 -6.10
C ARG A 254 -11.27 8.12 -7.44
N SER A 255 -11.97 7.85 -8.54
CA SER A 255 -11.34 7.68 -9.87
C SER A 255 -10.61 8.92 -10.40
N ASP A 256 -11.14 10.09 -10.08
CA ASP A 256 -10.64 11.44 -10.36
C ASP A 256 -9.29 11.74 -9.71
N GLU A 257 -8.96 11.07 -8.61
CA GLU A 257 -7.75 11.34 -7.81
C GLU A 257 -6.63 10.30 -7.99
N MET A 258 -6.80 9.33 -8.89
CA MET A 258 -5.92 8.14 -9.00
C MET A 258 -4.86 8.23 -10.10
N CYS A 259 -4.99 9.16 -11.04
CA CYS A 259 -4.14 9.25 -12.23
C CYS A 259 -3.61 10.67 -12.44
N CYS A 260 -2.88 11.18 -11.46
CA CYS A 260 -2.49 12.58 -11.39
C CYS A 260 -0.98 12.78 -11.55
N LYS A 261 -0.61 13.64 -12.51
CA LYS A 261 0.75 14.15 -12.73
C LYS A 261 1.07 15.32 -11.80
N LYS A 262 0.06 16.15 -11.51
CA LYS A 262 0.11 17.25 -10.54
C LYS A 262 -1.23 17.31 -9.82
N CYS A 263 -1.26 17.84 -8.60
CA CYS A 263 -2.51 18.09 -7.89
C CYS A 263 -2.89 19.58 -7.98
N ARG A 264 -4.19 19.84 -8.13
CA ARG A 264 -4.83 21.16 -8.07
C ARG A 264 -5.03 21.61 -6.63
N ASN A 265 -5.40 22.88 -6.45
CA ASN A 265 -5.85 23.46 -5.17
C ASN A 265 -4.86 23.28 -3.98
N GLY A 266 -3.60 22.94 -4.26
CA GLY A 266 -2.58 22.64 -3.27
C GLY A 266 -2.77 21.30 -2.56
N ALA A 267 -3.52 20.36 -3.14
CA ALA A 267 -3.56 18.98 -2.68
C ALA A 267 -2.17 18.33 -2.73
N PHE A 268 -1.97 17.33 -1.89
CA PHE A 268 -0.70 16.62 -1.76
C PHE A 268 -0.63 15.50 -2.80
N ARG A 269 0.48 15.38 -3.53
CA ARG A 269 0.67 14.36 -4.55
C ARG A 269 1.56 13.24 -4.03
N CYS A 270 1.04 12.02 -3.97
CA CYS A 270 1.85 10.85 -3.72
C CYS A 270 2.80 10.55 -4.91
N SER A 271 3.91 9.88 -4.68
CA SER A 271 4.89 9.41 -5.68
C SER A 271 4.23 8.53 -6.74
N THR A 272 3.22 7.77 -6.31
CA THR A 272 2.37 6.89 -7.11
C THR A 272 1.43 7.62 -8.09
N GLY A 273 1.27 8.94 -7.94
CA GLY A 273 0.36 9.76 -8.75
C GLY A 273 -1.06 9.88 -8.19
N VAL A 274 -1.26 9.55 -6.91
CA VAL A 274 -2.54 9.78 -6.20
C VAL A 274 -2.55 11.16 -5.56
N CYS A 275 -3.67 11.88 -5.65
CA CYS A 275 -3.86 13.15 -4.94
C CYS A 275 -4.61 12.93 -3.61
N LEU A 276 -4.10 13.57 -2.56
CA LEU A 276 -4.66 13.56 -1.21
C LEU A 276 -5.09 14.97 -0.81
N HIS A 277 -6.21 15.07 -0.08
CA HIS A 277 -6.58 16.31 0.59
C HIS A 277 -5.49 16.75 1.57
N LYS A 278 -5.32 18.06 1.78
CA LYS A 278 -4.26 18.61 2.66
C LYS A 278 -4.33 18.11 4.10
N GLU A 279 -5.52 17.75 4.56
CA GLU A 279 -5.78 17.26 5.92
C GLU A 279 -5.37 15.81 6.14
N ALA A 280 -5.10 15.06 5.07
CA ALA A 280 -4.56 13.71 5.14
C ALA A 280 -3.04 13.69 5.44
N VAL A 281 -2.35 14.81 5.28
CA VAL A 281 -0.89 14.87 5.49
C VAL A 281 -0.57 15.03 6.97
N GLY A 282 0.07 14.04 7.57
CA GLY A 282 0.51 14.06 8.97
C GLY A 282 -0.62 13.87 9.98
N ASP A 283 -1.71 13.20 9.58
CA ASP A 283 -2.87 12.93 10.42
C ASP A 283 -2.75 11.60 11.23
N GLY A 284 -1.63 10.90 11.05
CA GLY A 284 -1.32 9.62 11.68
C GLY A 284 -1.91 8.41 10.93
N GLN A 285 -2.39 8.60 9.69
CA GLN A 285 -2.87 7.54 8.82
C GLN A 285 -2.03 7.53 7.54
N ILE A 286 -1.48 6.36 7.21
CA ILE A 286 -0.72 6.18 5.97
C ILE A 286 -1.70 6.02 4.80
N ASP A 287 -1.80 7.05 3.95
CA ASP A 287 -2.65 7.07 2.77
C ASP A 287 -1.85 6.89 1.46
N CYS A 288 -0.62 7.44 1.36
CA CYS A 288 0.29 7.13 0.26
C CYS A 288 0.95 5.77 0.46
N LEU A 289 1.20 5.00 -0.61
CA LEU A 289 1.76 3.63 -0.49
C LEU A 289 3.13 3.54 0.17
N ASP A 290 3.98 4.54 -0.04
CA ASP A 290 5.32 4.69 0.53
C ASP A 290 5.32 5.41 1.90
N GLY A 291 4.15 5.92 2.32
CA GLY A 291 3.94 6.64 3.57
C GLY A 291 4.61 8.00 3.66
N GLU A 292 4.90 8.63 2.52
CA GLU A 292 5.51 9.96 2.49
C GLU A 292 4.63 11.05 3.13
N ASP A 293 3.31 10.88 3.10
CA ASP A 293 2.30 11.75 3.71
C ASP A 293 2.45 11.81 5.24
N GLU A 294 2.98 10.75 5.84
CA GLU A 294 3.23 10.64 7.29
C GLU A 294 4.69 10.91 7.70
N SER A 295 5.57 11.15 6.73
CA SER A 295 6.99 11.35 6.96
C SER A 295 7.30 12.68 7.68
N LYS A 296 8.41 12.72 8.41
CA LYS A 296 8.83 13.91 9.18
C LYS A 296 9.15 15.13 8.31
N THR A 297 9.49 14.92 7.03
CA THR A 297 9.81 15.99 6.07
C THR A 297 8.57 16.77 5.64
N HIS A 298 7.41 16.09 5.58
CA HIS A 298 6.15 16.68 5.16
C HIS A 298 5.23 17.07 6.32
N ARG A 299 5.53 16.60 7.54
CA ARG A 299 4.96 17.13 8.78
C ARG A 299 5.34 18.60 8.92
N ARG A 300 4.39 19.49 8.65
CA ARG A 300 4.53 20.90 9.06
C ARG A 300 4.72 20.92 10.58
N PRO A 301 5.64 21.75 11.11
CA PRO A 301 5.75 21.95 12.55
C PRO A 301 4.43 22.54 13.04
N GLU A 302 3.64 21.76 13.79
CA GLU A 302 2.43 22.14 14.53
C GLU A 302 1.68 23.40 14.00
N THR A 303 1.44 23.48 12.70
CA THR A 303 0.49 24.45 12.17
C THR A 303 -0.83 23.75 12.24
N SER A 304 -1.43 23.82 13.43
CA SER A 304 -2.86 23.87 13.68
C SER A 304 -3.75 23.68 12.43
N LEU A 305 -3.76 22.48 11.84
CA LEU A 305 -5.04 21.91 11.46
C LEU A 305 -5.81 21.91 12.77
N PRO A 306 -7.06 22.41 12.83
CA PRO A 306 -7.80 22.36 14.06
C PRO A 306 -7.73 20.91 14.51
N VAL A 307 -6.98 20.64 15.59
CA VAL A 307 -7.20 19.45 16.38
C VAL A 307 -8.70 19.52 16.58
N LEU A 308 -9.44 18.56 16.03
CA LEU A 308 -10.90 18.53 16.07
C LEU A 308 -11.25 18.40 17.56
N THR A 309 -11.27 19.54 18.24
CA THR A 309 -11.01 19.71 19.68
C THR A 309 -12.31 19.67 20.46
N ASN A 310 -13.43 19.55 19.74
CA ASN A 310 -14.77 19.64 20.31
C ASN A 310 -15.68 18.58 19.66
N THR A 311 -15.28 17.31 19.77
CA THR A 311 -16.12 16.19 19.35
C THR A 311 -16.88 15.63 20.56
N GLU A 312 -18.17 15.93 20.67
CA GLU A 312 -19.10 15.18 21.54
C GLU A 312 -19.26 13.71 21.07
N TYR A 313 -18.70 13.36 19.91
CA TYR A 313 -18.83 12.08 19.23
C TYR A 313 -17.48 11.36 19.11
N ILE A 314 -17.52 10.03 19.19
CA ILE A 314 -16.36 9.18 18.93
C ILE A 314 -16.06 9.23 17.43
N SER A 315 -14.80 9.47 17.08
CA SER A 315 -14.37 9.60 15.68
C SER A 315 -14.09 8.24 15.04
N PRO A 316 -14.78 7.88 13.94
CA PRO A 316 -14.46 6.68 13.15
C PRO A 316 -13.01 6.63 12.67
N LYS A 317 -12.39 7.78 12.40
CA LYS A 317 -10.99 7.89 11.98
C LYS A 317 -10.04 7.40 13.07
N THR A 318 -10.29 7.77 14.33
CA THR A 318 -9.48 7.32 15.47
C THR A 318 -9.57 5.81 15.68
N GLU A 319 -10.78 5.23 15.59
CA GLU A 319 -10.98 3.78 15.69
C GLU A 319 -10.33 3.03 14.53
N THR A 320 -10.37 3.60 13.32
CA THR A 320 -9.71 3.04 12.14
C THR A 320 -8.19 3.01 12.33
N ARG A 321 -7.60 4.09 12.85
CA ARG A 321 -6.17 4.16 13.19
C ARG A 321 -5.78 3.13 14.24
N ALA A 322 -6.53 3.04 15.35
CA ALA A 322 -6.27 2.05 16.39
C ALA A 322 -6.37 0.60 15.86
N THR A 323 -7.33 0.33 14.98
CA THR A 323 -7.44 -0.96 14.29
C THR A 323 -6.21 -1.27 13.46
N ARG A 324 -5.74 -0.28 12.70
CA ARG A 324 -4.59 -0.41 11.83
C ARG A 324 -3.31 -0.68 12.62
N GLU A 325 -3.05 0.09 13.68
CA GLU A 325 -1.92 -0.12 14.60
C GLU A 325 -1.93 -1.54 15.21
N GLN A 326 -3.09 -2.03 15.65
CA GLN A 326 -3.22 -3.36 16.21
C GLN A 326 -3.01 -4.47 15.17
N LEU A 327 -3.42 -4.27 13.91
CA LEU A 327 -3.16 -5.24 12.84
C LEU A 327 -1.69 -5.24 12.43
N GLU A 328 -1.09 -4.07 12.29
CA GLU A 328 0.31 -3.91 11.87
C GLU A 328 1.32 -4.37 12.93
N SER A 329 0.99 -4.26 14.22
CA SER A 329 1.84 -4.78 15.31
C SER A 329 2.01 -6.30 15.31
N LYS A 330 1.15 -7.03 14.59
CA LYS A 330 1.23 -8.50 14.48
C LYS A 330 2.31 -8.98 13.53
N LEU A 331 2.84 -8.12 12.67
CA LEU A 331 3.95 -8.46 11.78
C LEU A 331 5.10 -7.45 11.90
N ASN A 332 6.17 -7.89 12.54
CA ASN A 332 7.43 -7.17 12.57
C ASN A 332 8.30 -7.64 11.41
N CYS A 333 8.46 -6.80 10.39
CA CYS A 333 9.36 -7.04 9.27
C CYS A 333 10.06 -5.74 8.85
N GLY A 334 11.18 -5.87 8.13
CA GLY A 334 11.86 -4.75 7.46
C GLY A 334 12.54 -3.74 8.39
N VAL A 335 12.51 -3.99 9.70
CA VAL A 335 13.18 -3.17 10.71
C VAL A 335 14.23 -4.05 11.41
N PRO A 336 15.53 -3.73 11.28
CA PRO A 336 16.57 -4.40 12.04
C PRO A 336 16.36 -4.21 13.55
N LYS A 337 16.53 -5.28 14.34
CA LYS A 337 16.55 -5.19 15.80
C LYS A 337 17.79 -4.40 16.23
N THR A 338 17.65 -3.49 17.19
CA THR A 338 18.78 -2.76 17.77
C THR A 338 19.70 -3.73 18.49
N PHE A 339 20.94 -3.82 18.03
CA PHE A 339 22.00 -4.58 18.69
C PHE A 339 22.78 -3.61 19.58
N GLU A 340 22.74 -3.81 20.89
CA GLU A 340 23.76 -3.21 21.76
C GLU A 340 25.09 -3.87 21.40
N GLU A 341 26.05 -3.07 20.95
CA GLU A 341 27.35 -3.55 20.50
C GLU A 341 28.04 -4.38 21.60
N ILE A 342 27.99 -5.71 21.48
CA ILE A 342 28.97 -6.55 22.16
C ILE A 342 30.29 -6.34 21.40
N HIS A 343 31.16 -5.52 21.98
CA HIS A 343 32.56 -5.44 21.60
C HIS A 343 33.17 -6.85 21.72
N GLU A 344 33.21 -7.60 20.62
CA GLU A 344 34.17 -8.68 20.50
C GLU A 344 35.53 -8.02 20.24
N ASP A 345 36.35 -7.95 21.28
CA ASP A 345 37.78 -7.64 21.21
C ASP A 345 38.50 -8.65 20.29
N GLU A 346 38.42 -8.49 18.97
CA GLU A 346 39.44 -8.99 18.04
C GLU A 346 40.30 -7.79 17.61
N GLU A 347 41.49 -7.69 18.20
CA GLU A 347 42.54 -6.73 17.89
C GLU A 347 42.73 -6.48 16.38
N VAL A 348 42.18 -5.38 15.86
CA VAL A 348 42.72 -4.73 14.66
C VAL A 348 43.59 -3.58 15.14
N ARG A 349 44.83 -3.92 15.50
CA ARG A 349 45.88 -2.91 15.70
C ARG A 349 46.06 -2.13 14.41
N GLU A 350 45.67 -0.87 14.46
CA GLU A 350 46.02 0.17 13.50
C GLU A 350 47.50 0.10 13.13
N ARG A 351 47.80 -0.18 11.86
CA ARG A 351 49.01 0.34 11.21
C ARG A 351 48.58 1.37 10.20
N ARG A 352 48.67 2.63 10.65
CA ARG A 352 48.60 3.85 9.83
C ARG A 352 49.54 3.73 8.63
N GLY A 353 49.04 4.16 7.47
CA GLY A 353 49.86 4.46 6.29
C GLY A 353 49.83 3.41 5.19
N GLY A 354 48.69 3.24 4.54
CA GLY A 354 48.59 2.52 3.26
C GLY A 354 47.37 3.00 2.48
N ARG A 355 47.56 3.50 1.26
CA ARG A 355 46.47 3.85 0.34
C ARG A 355 45.47 2.69 0.29
N VAL A 356 44.27 2.89 0.84
CA VAL A 356 43.15 1.95 0.67
C VAL A 356 42.84 1.92 -0.82
N LYS A 357 43.23 0.84 -1.48
CA LYS A 357 42.81 0.58 -2.86
C LYS A 357 41.30 0.38 -2.82
N ARG A 358 40.58 1.37 -3.36
CA ARG A 358 39.14 1.32 -3.66
C ARG A 358 38.83 -0.04 -4.30
N VAL A 359 38.10 -0.89 -3.58
CA VAL A 359 37.54 -2.12 -4.14
C VAL A 359 36.26 -1.68 -4.85
N VAL A 360 36.12 -2.02 -6.13
CA VAL A 360 35.01 -1.53 -6.96
C VAL A 360 33.70 -2.12 -6.45
N GLY A 361 32.75 -1.24 -6.12
CA GLY A 361 31.37 -1.56 -5.77
C GLY A 361 31.06 -1.49 -4.27
N GLY A 362 31.32 -2.58 -3.55
CA GLY A 362 30.78 -2.79 -2.20
C GLY A 362 31.69 -2.43 -1.03
N LEU A 363 31.04 -2.12 0.10
CA LEU A 363 31.67 -1.94 1.40
C LEU A 363 31.43 -3.19 2.27
N PRO A 364 32.40 -3.60 3.11
CA PRO A 364 32.16 -4.65 4.07
C PRO A 364 31.07 -4.21 5.06
N THR A 365 30.13 -5.10 5.38
CA THR A 365 29.14 -4.83 6.42
C THR A 365 29.78 -4.94 7.80
N ALA A 366 29.21 -4.24 8.78
CA ALA A 366 29.40 -4.63 10.18
C ALA A 366 28.76 -6.01 10.44
N PRO A 367 29.19 -6.74 11.48
CA PRO A 367 28.46 -7.90 11.97
C PRO A 367 26.99 -7.55 12.23
N THR A 368 26.07 -8.47 11.94
CA THR A 368 24.61 -8.36 12.19
C THR A 368 23.90 -7.15 11.54
N GLN A 369 24.57 -6.37 10.69
CA GLN A 369 23.99 -5.21 10.02
C GLN A 369 22.83 -5.57 9.07
N VAL A 370 22.92 -6.72 8.39
CA VAL A 370 21.92 -7.17 7.41
C VAL A 370 21.25 -8.44 7.93
N GLN A 371 20.25 -8.27 8.80
CA GLN A 371 19.68 -9.34 9.62
C GLN A 371 18.78 -10.34 8.87
N TRP A 372 18.28 -9.94 7.69
CA TRP A 372 17.48 -10.80 6.81
C TRP A 372 18.32 -11.58 5.80
N GLN A 373 19.61 -11.27 5.65
CA GLN A 373 20.49 -11.97 4.71
C GLN A 373 20.70 -13.41 5.18
N VAL A 374 20.50 -14.36 4.28
CA VAL A 374 20.82 -15.77 4.54
C VAL A 374 21.80 -16.33 3.52
N ALA A 375 22.50 -17.37 3.93
CA ALA A 375 23.36 -18.19 3.08
C ALA A 375 22.78 -19.61 2.99
N ILE A 376 22.56 -20.08 1.76
CA ILE A 376 22.10 -21.43 1.48
C ILE A 376 23.34 -22.27 1.16
N GLU A 377 23.53 -23.34 1.94
CA GLU A 377 24.67 -24.24 1.85
C GLU A 377 24.20 -25.66 1.56
N LYS A 378 24.93 -26.36 0.69
CA LYS A 378 24.70 -27.78 0.42
C LYS A 378 26.00 -28.54 0.62
N ASP A 379 25.96 -29.54 1.50
CA ASP A 379 27.10 -30.42 1.80
C ASP A 379 28.38 -29.64 2.17
N GLY A 380 28.23 -28.58 2.99
CA GLY A 380 29.35 -27.73 3.40
C GLY A 380 29.79 -26.69 2.38
N ARG A 381 29.15 -26.61 1.21
CA ARG A 381 29.50 -25.68 0.12
C ARG A 381 28.43 -24.62 -0.08
N PHE A 382 28.85 -23.36 -0.02
CA PHE A 382 28.00 -22.21 -0.35
C PHE A 382 27.38 -22.38 -1.74
N GLN A 383 26.05 -22.27 -1.83
CA GLN A 383 25.32 -22.32 -3.09
C GLN A 383 24.92 -20.92 -3.52
N CYS A 384 24.07 -20.27 -2.73
CA CYS A 384 23.46 -18.98 -3.06
C CYS A 384 23.13 -18.17 -1.80
N GLY A 385 22.86 -16.88 -2.01
CA GLY A 385 22.19 -16.04 -1.04
C GLY A 385 20.69 -16.30 -0.98
N GLY A 386 20.03 -15.66 -0.03
CA GLY A 386 18.58 -15.60 0.10
C GLY A 386 18.18 -14.48 1.06
N ALA A 387 16.87 -14.33 1.23
CA ALA A 387 16.29 -13.45 2.24
C ALA A 387 15.33 -14.22 3.15
N TYR A 388 15.39 -13.93 4.44
CA TYR A 388 14.41 -14.40 5.43
C TYR A 388 13.18 -13.51 5.42
N ILE A 389 12.00 -14.07 5.12
CA ILE A 389 10.74 -13.30 5.00
C ILE A 389 9.80 -13.50 6.19
N GLY A 390 10.15 -14.36 7.15
CA GLY A 390 9.40 -14.57 8.39
C GLY A 390 8.84 -15.98 8.56
N GLY A 391 8.44 -16.30 9.80
CA GLY A 391 7.96 -17.61 10.19
C GLY A 391 8.99 -18.72 9.91
N CYS A 392 8.70 -19.55 8.90
CA CYS A 392 9.53 -20.68 8.50
C CYS A 392 9.99 -20.56 7.04
N TRP A 393 10.03 -19.36 6.49
CA TRP A 393 10.16 -19.14 5.07
C TRP A 393 11.37 -18.29 4.70
N VAL A 394 12.12 -18.79 3.73
CA VAL A 394 13.23 -18.11 3.08
C VAL A 394 12.96 -18.07 1.59
N ILE A 395 13.31 -16.97 0.95
CA ILE A 395 13.13 -16.78 -0.49
C ILE A 395 14.49 -16.63 -1.17
N THR A 396 14.61 -17.20 -2.36
CA THR A 396 15.85 -17.23 -3.16
C THR A 396 15.51 -17.39 -4.64
N ALA A 397 16.53 -17.45 -5.50
CA ALA A 397 16.35 -17.67 -6.94
C ALA A 397 16.10 -19.17 -7.23
N ALA A 398 15.33 -19.46 -8.28
CA ALA A 398 15.04 -20.83 -8.70
C ALA A 398 16.27 -21.54 -9.26
N HIS A 399 17.12 -20.83 -10.02
CA HIS A 399 18.33 -21.40 -10.61
C HIS A 399 19.32 -21.91 -9.55
N CYS A 400 19.28 -21.35 -8.33
CA CYS A 400 20.07 -21.79 -7.18
C CYS A 400 19.65 -23.17 -6.65
N MET A 401 18.39 -23.55 -6.86
CA MET A 401 17.78 -24.72 -6.22
C MET A 401 17.64 -25.93 -7.14
N ARG A 402 18.39 -25.95 -8.25
CA ARG A 402 18.47 -27.13 -9.13
C ARG A 402 19.70 -27.97 -8.80
N ALA A 403 19.55 -29.29 -8.89
CA ALA A 403 20.70 -30.20 -8.93
C ALA A 403 21.55 -29.87 -10.16
N GLY A 404 22.86 -29.69 -9.97
CA GLY A 404 23.75 -29.08 -10.93
C GLY A 404 23.64 -29.61 -12.36
N GLY A 405 23.51 -28.68 -13.32
CA GLY A 405 24.21 -28.73 -14.61
C GLY A 405 24.16 -30.01 -15.45
N ILE A 406 23.08 -30.81 -15.44
CA ILE A 406 22.89 -31.87 -16.44
C ILE A 406 21.66 -31.53 -17.28
N SER A 407 21.97 -31.22 -18.54
CA SER A 407 21.06 -31.16 -19.68
C SER A 407 20.01 -32.26 -19.66
N GLY A 408 18.74 -31.87 -19.74
CA GLY A 408 17.72 -32.68 -20.43
C GLY A 408 16.72 -33.49 -19.60
N GLN A 409 16.72 -33.45 -18.26
CA GLN A 409 15.65 -34.11 -17.48
C GLN A 409 14.98 -33.20 -16.46
N ALA A 410 13.80 -32.70 -16.85
CA ALA A 410 12.84 -32.08 -15.96
C ALA A 410 12.12 -33.17 -15.14
N SER A 411 12.73 -33.62 -14.03
CA SER A 411 12.07 -34.28 -12.87
C SER A 411 13.10 -35.05 -12.03
N GLN A 412 14.15 -34.37 -11.53
CA GLN A 412 14.95 -34.94 -10.44
C GLN A 412 14.63 -34.16 -9.18
N ARG A 413 13.95 -34.82 -8.23
CA ARG A 413 13.72 -34.28 -6.88
C ARG A 413 15.05 -33.76 -6.33
N LEU A 414 15.09 -32.50 -5.94
CA LEU A 414 16.27 -31.91 -5.30
C LEU A 414 16.59 -32.75 -4.06
N ASN A 415 17.81 -33.31 -3.98
CA ASN A 415 18.24 -33.95 -2.75
C ASN A 415 18.41 -32.86 -1.68
N LEU A 416 17.51 -32.89 -0.69
CA LEU A 416 17.47 -31.98 0.46
C LEU A 416 18.46 -32.39 1.56
N ALA A 417 18.98 -33.62 1.52
CA ALA A 417 20.05 -34.04 2.42
C ALA A 417 21.25 -33.09 2.27
N GLY A 418 21.78 -32.65 3.41
CA GLY A 418 22.90 -31.71 3.45
C GLY A 418 22.56 -30.25 3.10
N LEU A 419 21.31 -29.93 2.74
CA LEU A 419 20.87 -28.55 2.52
C LEU A 419 20.60 -27.86 3.85
N ARG A 420 21.24 -26.71 4.08
CA ARG A 420 21.16 -25.92 5.31
C ARG A 420 21.03 -24.44 4.96
N VAL A 421 20.26 -23.72 5.76
CA VAL A 421 20.19 -22.26 5.69
C VAL A 421 20.89 -21.69 6.92
N LYS A 422 21.86 -20.79 6.70
CA LYS A 422 22.59 -20.08 7.76
C LYS A 422 22.12 -18.64 7.82
N PHE A 423 21.75 -18.20 9.01
CA PHE A 423 21.28 -16.85 9.31
C PHE A 423 22.37 -16.06 10.03
N SER A 424 22.40 -14.74 9.89
CA SER A 424 23.43 -13.88 10.52
C SER A 424 24.86 -14.40 10.29
N LEU A 425 25.14 -14.90 9.08
CA LEU A 425 26.50 -15.26 8.67
C LEU A 425 27.20 -13.97 8.24
N TRP A 426 28.39 -13.69 8.77
CA TRP A 426 29.21 -12.55 8.35
C TRP A 426 30.46 -12.99 7.60
N LYS A 427 31.26 -13.89 8.21
CA LYS A 427 32.41 -14.54 7.57
C LYS A 427 31.91 -15.73 6.73
N ARG A 428 32.11 -15.70 5.42
CA ARG A 428 31.56 -16.68 4.45
C ARG A 428 31.84 -18.15 4.78
N SER A 429 33.02 -18.44 5.32
CA SER A 429 33.50 -19.79 5.59
C SER A 429 33.43 -20.20 7.07
N ARG A 430 32.97 -19.33 7.96
CA ARG A 430 32.98 -19.57 9.41
C ARG A 430 31.73 -18.98 10.05
N ALA A 431 30.92 -19.84 10.67
CA ALA A 431 29.80 -19.42 11.49
C ALA A 431 30.29 -18.61 12.72
N GLN A 432 29.57 -17.54 13.05
CA GLN A 432 29.76 -16.72 14.25
C GLN A 432 28.89 -17.26 15.41
N ALA A 433 29.09 -16.73 16.62
CA ALA A 433 28.22 -17.02 17.75
C ALA A 433 26.75 -16.60 17.50
N SER A 434 26.54 -15.56 16.68
CA SER A 434 25.21 -15.10 16.28
C SER A 434 24.58 -15.90 15.13
N THR A 435 25.31 -16.86 14.54
CA THR A 435 24.85 -17.60 13.36
C THR A 435 23.97 -18.78 13.74
N ASP A 436 22.69 -18.73 13.36
CA ASP A 436 21.79 -19.87 13.45
C ASP A 436 21.79 -20.70 12.16
N ILE A 437 21.59 -22.01 12.31
CA ILE A 437 21.58 -22.96 11.19
C ILE A 437 20.28 -23.76 11.24
N ALA A 438 19.47 -23.64 10.19
CA ALA A 438 18.21 -24.36 10.06
C ALA A 438 18.29 -25.43 8.95
N PRO A 439 17.77 -26.65 9.19
CA PRO A 439 17.55 -27.62 8.13
C PRO A 439 16.35 -27.23 7.26
N VAL A 440 16.35 -27.71 6.02
CA VAL A 440 15.28 -27.48 5.04
C VAL A 440 14.29 -28.64 5.06
N GLN A 441 13.00 -28.33 5.14
CA GLN A 441 11.90 -29.28 5.03
C GLN A 441 11.50 -29.50 3.56
N GLU A 442 11.27 -28.41 2.81
CA GLU A 442 10.81 -28.46 1.43
C GLU A 442 11.31 -27.25 0.64
N VAL A 443 11.39 -27.39 -0.69
CA VAL A 443 11.71 -26.29 -1.61
C VAL A 443 10.65 -26.22 -2.70
N HIS A 444 10.03 -25.05 -2.85
CA HIS A 444 9.02 -24.77 -3.87
C HIS A 444 9.63 -23.87 -4.93
N VAL A 445 9.92 -24.43 -6.10
CA VAL A 445 10.34 -23.68 -7.28
C VAL A 445 9.11 -23.24 -8.07
N HIS A 446 9.12 -22.02 -8.61
CA HIS A 446 8.00 -21.55 -9.41
C HIS A 446 7.71 -22.50 -10.59
N PRO A 447 6.46 -22.96 -10.81
CA PRO A 447 6.15 -23.99 -11.80
C PRO A 447 6.48 -23.61 -13.25
N ARG A 448 6.49 -22.30 -13.55
CA ARG A 448 6.80 -21.75 -14.88
C ARG A 448 8.23 -21.20 -14.98
N PHE A 449 9.12 -21.60 -14.08
CA PHE A 449 10.53 -21.19 -14.17
C PHE A 449 11.18 -21.70 -15.46
N ASP A 450 11.73 -20.80 -16.25
CA ASP A 450 12.50 -21.12 -17.46
C ASP A 450 13.99 -20.75 -17.27
N ASN A 451 14.83 -21.78 -17.31
CA ASN A 451 16.27 -21.65 -17.11
C ASN A 451 17.00 -21.01 -18.30
N SER A 452 16.38 -20.97 -19.47
CA SER A 452 17.02 -20.44 -20.69
C SER A 452 17.07 -18.92 -20.72
N ASN A 453 16.03 -18.28 -20.18
CA ASN A 453 15.85 -16.82 -20.21
C ASN A 453 15.74 -16.21 -18.79
N GLY A 454 15.72 -17.03 -17.73
CA GLY A 454 15.58 -16.57 -16.35
C GLY A 454 14.16 -16.14 -15.96
N GLU A 455 13.16 -16.49 -16.75
CA GLU A 455 11.77 -16.14 -16.48
C GLU A 455 11.25 -16.90 -15.25
N ASN A 456 10.55 -16.18 -14.36
CA ASN A 456 10.04 -16.71 -13.09
C ASN A 456 11.12 -17.35 -12.21
N ASP A 457 12.31 -16.75 -12.16
CA ASP A 457 13.45 -17.22 -11.36
C ASP A 457 13.29 -16.92 -9.86
N ILE A 458 12.38 -17.66 -9.23
CA ILE A 458 12.02 -17.53 -7.81
C ILE A 458 11.74 -18.89 -7.18
N ALA A 459 12.20 -19.07 -5.94
CA ALA A 459 11.96 -20.25 -5.13
C ALA A 459 11.75 -19.90 -3.66
N LEU A 460 10.91 -20.67 -2.99
CA LEU A 460 10.71 -20.64 -1.54
C LEU A 460 11.34 -21.87 -0.90
N VAL A 461 12.00 -21.65 0.23
CA VAL A 461 12.62 -22.67 1.05
C VAL A 461 11.90 -22.69 2.38
N GLN A 462 11.24 -23.80 2.67
CA GLN A 462 10.56 -24.04 3.94
C GLN A 462 11.54 -24.65 4.94
N LEU A 463 11.72 -23.97 6.08
CA LEU A 463 12.55 -24.43 7.18
C LEU A 463 11.85 -25.54 7.95
N MET A 464 12.62 -26.49 8.46
CA MET A 464 12.11 -27.55 9.32
C MET A 464 11.84 -27.01 10.73
N LYS A 465 10.62 -27.22 11.24
CA LYS A 465 10.26 -26.89 12.62
C LYS A 465 10.95 -27.83 13.62
N PRO A 466 11.58 -27.31 14.68
CA PRO A 466 12.00 -28.13 15.82
C PRO A 466 10.82 -28.87 16.45
N PRO A 467 11.02 -30.08 16.97
CA PRO A 467 9.95 -30.80 17.68
C PRO A 467 9.51 -30.00 18.91
N TYR A 468 8.19 -29.91 19.12
CA TYR A 468 7.55 -29.19 20.23
C TYR A 468 7.71 -27.65 20.23
N SER A 469 8.13 -27.06 19.11
CA SER A 469 8.15 -25.61 18.89
C SER A 469 7.16 -25.21 17.81
N GLU A 470 6.43 -24.12 18.04
CA GLU A 470 5.63 -23.47 17.00
C GLU A 470 6.49 -22.61 16.06
N GLU A 471 7.67 -22.20 16.53
CA GLU A 471 8.63 -21.35 15.82
C GLU A 471 9.76 -22.16 15.17
N CYS A 472 10.22 -21.74 13.99
CA CYS A 472 11.30 -22.40 13.25
C CYS A 472 12.71 -21.98 13.67
N LEU A 473 12.85 -20.80 14.27
CA LEU A 473 14.11 -20.23 14.71
C LEU A 473 13.96 -19.76 16.15
N PRO A 474 14.99 -19.91 16.99
CA PRO A 474 15.00 -19.28 18.30
C PRO A 474 14.98 -17.74 18.15
N ASP A 475 14.51 -17.03 19.18
CA ASP A 475 14.63 -15.58 19.17
C ASP A 475 16.11 -15.17 19.19
N ASN A 476 16.54 -14.56 18.09
CA ASN A 476 17.90 -14.10 17.88
C ASN A 476 17.86 -12.61 17.53
N PRO A 477 18.57 -11.74 18.29
CA PRO A 477 18.61 -10.30 18.01
C PRO A 477 19.33 -9.97 16.70
N ALA A 478 20.11 -10.89 16.14
CA ALA A 478 20.79 -10.73 14.86
C ALA A 478 19.94 -11.16 13.64
N ILE A 479 18.71 -11.64 13.87
CA ILE A 479 17.80 -12.13 12.82
C ILE A 479 16.50 -11.34 12.88
N SER A 480 16.13 -10.75 11.75
CA SER A 480 14.86 -10.05 11.56
C SER A 480 14.37 -10.32 10.13
N PRO A 481 13.07 -10.60 9.93
CA PRO A 481 12.55 -10.85 8.60
C PRO A 481 12.44 -9.56 7.79
N ILE A 482 12.58 -9.64 6.48
CA ILE A 482 12.32 -8.54 5.55
C ILE A 482 10.87 -8.55 5.06
N CYS A 483 10.29 -7.38 4.83
CA CYS A 483 8.92 -7.30 4.32
C CYS A 483 8.84 -7.70 2.85
N VAL A 484 7.75 -8.37 2.46
CA VAL A 484 7.46 -8.70 1.06
C VAL A 484 6.52 -7.63 0.49
N PRO A 485 6.85 -6.99 -0.64
CA PRO A 485 5.99 -6.00 -1.28
C PRO A 485 4.77 -6.67 -1.93
N TRP A 486 3.57 -6.11 -1.72
CA TRP A 486 2.33 -6.62 -2.34
C TRP A 486 2.00 -5.98 -3.69
N THR A 487 2.68 -4.89 -4.05
CA THR A 487 2.46 -4.15 -5.30
C THR A 487 3.77 -3.80 -5.98
N SER A 488 3.76 -3.88 -7.31
CA SER A 488 4.88 -3.47 -8.17
C SER A 488 5.01 -1.94 -8.30
N ARG A 489 4.15 -1.17 -7.63
CA ARG A 489 4.15 0.30 -7.64
C ARG A 489 4.80 0.93 -6.42
N LEU A 490 5.20 0.11 -5.43
CA LEU A 490 5.73 0.63 -4.16
C LEU A 490 7.02 1.43 -4.34
N PHE A 491 7.88 1.05 -5.29
CA PHE A 491 9.10 1.77 -5.61
C PHE A 491 9.16 2.10 -7.10
N HIS A 492 9.61 3.32 -7.40
CA HIS A 492 9.71 3.86 -8.75
C HIS A 492 11.14 3.82 -9.29
N PRO A 493 11.34 3.97 -10.61
CA PRO A 493 12.68 4.15 -11.18
C PRO A 493 13.45 5.29 -10.51
N ASN A 494 14.77 5.18 -10.49
CA ASN A 494 15.72 6.06 -9.77
C ASN A 494 15.69 5.94 -8.24
N HIS A 495 14.78 5.15 -7.65
CA HIS A 495 14.83 4.86 -6.22
C HIS A 495 16.14 4.15 -5.86
N THR A 496 16.73 4.54 -4.73
CA THR A 496 17.98 3.94 -4.26
C THR A 496 17.67 2.73 -3.39
N CYS A 497 18.20 1.58 -3.77
CA CYS A 497 18.08 0.32 -3.08
C CYS A 497 19.49 -0.20 -2.73
N SER A 498 19.55 -1.27 -1.96
CA SER A 498 20.80 -1.90 -1.54
C SER A 498 20.81 -3.37 -1.91
N ILE A 499 21.97 -3.88 -2.29
CA ILE A 499 22.20 -5.31 -2.51
C ILE A 499 23.23 -5.80 -1.49
N SER A 500 23.09 -7.05 -1.06
CA SER A 500 24.04 -7.70 -0.15
C SER A 500 24.36 -9.12 -0.57
N GLY A 501 25.61 -9.53 -0.36
CA GLY A 501 26.08 -10.87 -0.75
C GLY A 501 27.58 -11.11 -0.58
N TRP A 502 27.99 -12.30 -1.01
CA TRP A 502 29.38 -12.77 -0.97
C TRP A 502 29.95 -13.05 -2.37
N GLY A 503 29.35 -12.45 -3.39
CA GLY A 503 29.75 -12.56 -4.78
C GLY A 503 31.10 -11.91 -5.06
N ARG A 504 31.65 -12.25 -6.23
CA ARG A 504 32.99 -11.80 -6.62
C ARG A 504 33.05 -10.27 -6.66
N SER A 505 34.04 -9.69 -6.00
CA SER A 505 34.40 -8.29 -6.19
C SER A 505 34.85 -8.02 -7.64
N GLY A 506 34.88 -6.76 -8.08
CA GLY A 506 35.40 -6.37 -9.40
C GLY A 506 36.84 -6.83 -9.69
N ALA A 507 37.60 -7.26 -8.68
CA ALA A 507 38.91 -7.89 -8.80
C ALA A 507 38.88 -9.42 -9.05
N GLY A 508 37.70 -10.02 -9.21
CA GLY A 508 37.51 -11.47 -9.41
C GLY A 508 37.70 -12.32 -8.15
N ARG A 509 37.97 -11.71 -6.99
CA ARG A 509 38.18 -12.40 -5.71
C ARG A 509 36.87 -12.49 -4.93
N LEU A 510 36.65 -13.64 -4.30
CA LEU A 510 35.52 -13.88 -3.41
C LEU A 510 35.80 -13.21 -2.05
N PRO A 511 34.94 -12.30 -1.58
CA PRO A 511 35.12 -11.63 -0.30
C PRO A 511 34.97 -12.61 0.86
N GLN A 512 35.76 -12.39 1.91
CA GLN A 512 35.69 -13.17 3.16
C GLN A 512 34.50 -12.76 4.02
N TYR A 513 34.14 -11.48 3.97
CA TYR A 513 33.07 -10.86 4.76
C TYR A 513 31.89 -10.49 3.85
N LEU A 514 30.69 -10.47 4.41
CA LEU A 514 29.49 -9.99 3.72
C LEU A 514 29.72 -8.56 3.21
N GLN A 515 29.37 -8.32 1.96
CA GLN A 515 29.46 -7.02 1.31
C GLN A 515 28.06 -6.47 1.08
N TRP A 516 27.96 -5.14 1.01
CA TRP A 516 26.75 -4.46 0.58
C TRP A 516 27.08 -3.23 -0.27
N VAL A 517 26.13 -2.81 -1.10
CA VAL A 517 26.25 -1.58 -1.90
C VAL A 517 24.89 -1.02 -2.29
N ASN A 518 24.84 0.30 -2.49
CA ASN A 518 23.67 0.99 -3.02
C ASN A 518 23.64 0.96 -4.56
N VAL A 519 22.45 0.75 -5.11
CA VAL A 519 22.14 0.73 -6.53
C VAL A 519 20.84 1.47 -6.79
N SER A 520 20.68 2.03 -7.99
CA SER A 520 19.44 2.70 -8.38
C SER A 520 18.59 1.81 -9.28
N LEU A 521 17.27 1.87 -9.12
CA LEU A 521 16.33 1.19 -10.02
C LEU A 521 16.34 1.86 -11.40
N ILE A 522 16.32 1.05 -12.46
CA ILE A 522 16.41 1.53 -13.85
C ILE A 522 15.08 1.29 -14.57
N ALA A 523 14.54 2.34 -15.19
CA ALA A 523 13.39 2.25 -16.08
C ALA A 523 13.77 1.65 -17.44
N ASP A 524 12.78 1.11 -18.15
CA ASP A 524 12.92 0.68 -19.56
C ASP A 524 14.09 -0.29 -19.81
N CYS A 525 14.18 -1.32 -18.96
CA CYS A 525 15.14 -2.43 -19.12
C CYS A 525 15.07 -3.14 -20.48
N GLN A 526 13.89 -3.09 -21.12
CA GLN A 526 13.64 -3.66 -22.44
C GLN A 526 14.63 -3.10 -23.48
N ARG A 527 15.06 -1.84 -23.33
CA ARG A 527 16.04 -1.21 -24.22
C ARG A 527 17.41 -1.90 -24.21
N PHE A 528 17.84 -2.43 -23.06
CA PHE A 528 19.15 -3.07 -22.90
C PHE A 528 19.15 -4.53 -23.32
N TYR A 529 18.04 -5.23 -23.04
CA TYR A 529 17.96 -6.69 -23.14
C TYR A 529 17.01 -7.21 -24.22
N LYS A 530 16.19 -6.34 -24.84
CA LYS A 530 15.22 -6.67 -25.88
C LYS A 530 14.37 -7.87 -25.45
N ASP A 531 14.19 -8.87 -26.32
CA ASP A 531 13.29 -10.01 -26.12
C ASP A 531 13.67 -10.94 -24.96
N THR A 532 14.88 -10.80 -24.40
CA THR A 532 15.33 -11.56 -23.23
C THR A 532 14.67 -11.05 -21.94
N PHE A 533 14.28 -9.77 -21.87
CA PHE A 533 13.59 -9.23 -20.72
C PHE A 533 12.10 -9.61 -20.75
N LYS A 534 11.61 -10.15 -19.64
CA LYS A 534 10.24 -10.66 -19.49
C LYS A 534 9.51 -9.93 -18.36
N PRO A 535 8.16 -9.94 -18.37
CA PRO A 535 7.38 -9.48 -17.22
C PRO A 535 7.83 -10.17 -15.92
N GLY A 536 7.83 -9.43 -14.82
CA GLY A 536 8.32 -9.92 -13.53
C GLY A 536 9.84 -9.81 -13.34
N MET A 537 10.56 -9.20 -14.29
CA MET A 537 11.96 -8.79 -14.14
C MET A 537 12.07 -7.28 -13.90
N ILE A 538 13.13 -6.86 -13.22
CA ILE A 538 13.53 -5.46 -13.04
C ILE A 538 15.05 -5.34 -13.18
N CYS A 539 15.55 -4.13 -13.44
CA CYS A 539 16.98 -3.86 -13.38
C CYS A 539 17.32 -2.85 -12.30
N ALA A 540 18.49 -3.06 -11.71
CA ALA A 540 19.11 -2.11 -10.81
C ALA A 540 20.61 -2.08 -11.09
N GLY A 541 21.23 -0.94 -10.84
CA GLY A 541 22.68 -0.79 -10.98
C GLY A 541 23.08 0.65 -11.23
N ASP A 542 24.36 0.83 -11.50
CA ASP A 542 24.91 2.08 -11.99
C ASP A 542 25.19 1.99 -13.49
N LEU A 543 24.60 2.88 -14.29
CA LEU A 543 24.78 2.92 -15.74
C LEU A 543 26.23 3.25 -16.14
N GLU A 544 26.99 3.92 -15.26
CA GLU A 544 28.41 4.20 -15.44
C GLU A 544 29.29 2.96 -15.18
N GLY A 545 28.72 1.87 -14.67
CA GLY A 545 29.41 0.60 -14.45
C GLY A 545 30.28 0.55 -13.19
N ASN A 546 30.05 1.42 -12.20
CA ASN A 546 30.84 1.40 -10.96
C ASN A 546 30.33 0.37 -9.94
N VAL A 547 29.05 -0.03 -10.03
CA VAL A 547 28.36 -0.90 -9.07
C VAL A 547 27.39 -1.85 -9.78
N ASP A 548 27.54 -3.15 -9.54
CA ASP A 548 26.64 -4.20 -10.04
C ASP A 548 26.71 -5.46 -9.16
N SER A 549 25.69 -6.31 -9.21
CA SER A 549 25.72 -7.65 -8.61
C SER A 549 26.58 -8.60 -9.44
N CYS A 550 27.31 -9.52 -8.80
CA CYS A 550 28.28 -10.36 -9.45
C CYS A 550 28.02 -11.86 -9.29
N GLN A 551 28.79 -12.68 -10.03
CA GLN A 551 28.79 -14.13 -9.83
C GLN A 551 29.09 -14.46 -8.36
N GLY A 552 28.13 -15.14 -7.71
CA GLY A 552 28.17 -15.50 -6.29
C GLY A 552 27.26 -14.67 -5.38
N ASP A 553 26.59 -13.64 -5.93
CA ASP A 553 25.46 -12.95 -5.27
C ASP A 553 24.10 -13.55 -5.66
N SER A 554 24.08 -14.57 -6.52
CA SER A 554 22.87 -15.28 -6.98
C SER A 554 21.94 -15.64 -5.81
N GLY A 555 20.65 -15.33 -5.97
CA GLY A 555 19.65 -15.52 -4.92
C GLY A 555 19.70 -14.50 -3.79
N GLY A 556 20.70 -13.61 -3.77
CA GLY A 556 20.81 -12.52 -2.80
C GLY A 556 19.72 -11.47 -2.97
N PRO A 557 19.41 -10.72 -1.90
CA PRO A 557 18.32 -9.75 -1.90
C PRO A 557 18.72 -8.39 -2.51
N LEU A 558 17.79 -7.80 -3.26
CA LEU A 558 17.72 -6.38 -3.57
C LEU A 558 16.68 -5.74 -2.64
N VAL A 559 17.15 -4.89 -1.75
CA VAL A 559 16.37 -4.31 -0.66
C VAL A 559 16.16 -2.82 -0.88
N CYS A 560 14.90 -2.40 -0.95
CA CYS A 560 14.51 -1.00 -1.04
C CYS A 560 13.86 -0.56 0.28
N LYS A 561 14.09 0.68 0.68
CA LYS A 561 13.55 1.26 1.92
C LYS A 561 12.50 2.30 1.57
N ASP A 562 11.37 2.30 2.27
CA ASP A 562 10.33 3.33 2.15
C ASP A 562 10.66 4.60 2.97
N GLU A 563 9.82 5.62 2.88
CA GLU A 563 9.99 6.91 3.56
C GLU A 563 9.83 6.81 5.08
N LEU A 564 9.12 5.78 5.56
CA LEU A 564 8.97 5.46 6.99
C LEU A 564 10.15 4.65 7.54
N GLY A 565 11.03 4.17 6.66
CA GLY A 565 12.24 3.46 6.98
C GLY A 565 12.11 1.94 7.08
N VAL A 566 11.01 1.36 6.59
CA VAL A 566 10.79 -0.07 6.49
C VAL A 566 11.48 -0.63 5.24
N SER A 567 12.21 -1.73 5.42
CA SER A 567 12.95 -2.40 4.34
C SER A 567 12.10 -3.50 3.69
N TYR A 568 12.03 -3.49 2.36
CA TYR A 568 11.31 -4.46 1.55
C TYR A 568 12.23 -5.21 0.61
N LEU A 569 11.97 -6.50 0.44
CA LEU A 569 12.63 -7.31 -0.57
C LEU A 569 12.02 -7.00 -1.94
N TRP A 570 12.62 -6.08 -2.67
CA TRP A 570 12.12 -5.65 -3.96
C TRP A 570 12.48 -6.60 -5.09
N GLY A 571 13.67 -7.19 -5.02
CA GLY A 571 14.12 -8.15 -6.01
C GLY A 571 15.05 -9.22 -5.48
N ILE A 572 15.29 -10.22 -6.32
CA ILE A 572 16.22 -11.32 -6.07
C ILE A 572 17.23 -11.34 -7.22
N VAL A 573 18.52 -11.39 -6.90
CA VAL A 573 19.59 -11.45 -7.92
C VAL A 573 19.37 -12.69 -8.80
N SER A 574 19.10 -12.47 -10.08
CA SER A 574 18.76 -13.52 -11.04
C SER A 574 19.90 -13.75 -12.04
N TRP A 575 20.14 -12.81 -12.95
CA TRP A 575 21.17 -12.94 -13.98
C TRP A 575 21.73 -11.59 -14.44
N GLY A 576 22.85 -11.64 -15.16
CA GLY A 576 23.49 -10.47 -15.77
C GLY A 576 24.50 -10.92 -16.82
N ARG A 577 24.74 -10.11 -17.86
CA ARG A 577 25.67 -10.50 -18.94
C ARG A 577 27.11 -10.57 -18.42
N ARG A 578 27.55 -9.55 -17.67
CA ARG A 578 28.87 -9.44 -17.04
C ARG A 578 28.79 -8.43 -15.88
N CYS A 579 29.57 -8.68 -14.82
CA CYS A 579 29.72 -7.79 -13.68
C CYS A 579 30.15 -6.37 -14.06
N ALA A 580 29.40 -5.36 -13.62
CA ALA A 580 29.83 -3.95 -13.55
C ALA A 580 30.36 -3.41 -14.89
N GLN A 581 29.69 -3.76 -15.99
CA GLN A 581 29.98 -3.18 -17.29
C GLN A 581 29.09 -1.95 -17.53
N PRO A 582 29.66 -0.83 -18.02
CA PRO A 582 28.86 0.33 -18.42
C PRO A 582 27.75 -0.10 -19.41
N GLY A 583 26.52 0.33 -19.15
CA GLY A 583 25.36 0.05 -20.00
C GLY A 583 24.80 -1.38 -19.96
N ALA A 584 25.17 -2.21 -18.97
CA ALA A 584 24.61 -3.55 -18.77
C ALA A 584 24.17 -3.75 -17.31
N PRO A 585 22.96 -3.28 -16.92
CA PRO A 585 22.52 -3.34 -15.53
C PRO A 585 22.12 -4.75 -15.09
N GLY A 586 22.37 -5.12 -13.83
CA GLY A 586 21.95 -6.40 -13.27
C GLY A 586 20.44 -6.63 -13.37
N VAL A 587 20.03 -7.86 -13.66
CA VAL A 587 18.62 -8.25 -13.76
C VAL A 587 18.20 -9.05 -12.53
N TYR A 588 17.08 -8.63 -11.96
CA TYR A 588 16.53 -9.19 -10.74
C TYR A 588 15.10 -9.65 -11.00
N THR A 589 14.70 -10.72 -10.32
CA THR A 589 13.30 -11.14 -10.27
C THR A 589 12.54 -10.17 -9.37
N GLN A 590 11.48 -9.53 -9.88
CA GLN A 590 10.67 -8.58 -9.13
C GLN A 590 9.76 -9.33 -8.16
N VAL A 591 10.04 -9.26 -6.86
CA VAL A 591 9.34 -10.06 -5.85
C VAL A 591 7.84 -9.70 -5.78
N ALA A 592 7.51 -8.42 -5.92
CA ALA A 592 6.13 -7.94 -5.91
C ALA A 592 5.25 -8.58 -7.00
N HIS A 593 5.84 -8.96 -8.15
CA HIS A 593 5.12 -9.64 -9.22
C HIS A 593 4.65 -11.04 -8.81
N PHE A 594 5.38 -11.69 -7.90
CA PHE A 594 5.09 -13.04 -7.41
C PHE A 594 4.39 -13.05 -6.06
N PHE A 595 3.86 -11.90 -5.62
CA PHE A 595 3.22 -11.76 -4.31
C PHE A 595 2.17 -12.83 -4.04
N GLU A 596 1.27 -13.04 -5.00
CA GLU A 596 0.19 -14.02 -4.88
C GLU A 596 0.71 -15.46 -4.80
N TRP A 597 1.76 -15.77 -5.55
CA TRP A 597 2.41 -17.08 -5.50
C TRP A 597 3.10 -17.30 -4.14
N ILE A 598 3.77 -16.27 -3.60
CA ILE A 598 4.38 -16.33 -2.27
C ILE A 598 3.30 -16.57 -1.22
N ARG A 599 2.26 -15.72 -1.21
CA ARG A 599 1.11 -15.79 -0.30
C ARG A 599 0.42 -17.16 -0.32
N HIS A 600 0.26 -17.76 -1.48
CA HIS A 600 -0.36 -19.08 -1.62
C HIS A 600 0.37 -20.17 -0.83
N HIS A 601 1.70 -20.11 -0.75
CA HIS A 601 2.52 -21.11 -0.05
C HIS A 601 2.72 -20.76 1.43
N THR A 602 2.96 -19.48 1.73
CA THR A 602 3.38 -19.05 3.07
C THR A 602 2.22 -18.62 3.97
N GLY A 603 1.06 -18.29 3.40
CA GLY A 603 -0.07 -17.68 4.11
C GLY A 603 0.11 -16.18 4.39
N TRP A 604 -0.92 -15.52 4.92
CA TRP A 604 -0.92 -14.06 5.15
C TRP A 604 0.01 -13.60 6.27
N SER A 605 0.09 -14.38 7.35
CA SER A 605 0.86 -14.04 8.54
C SER A 605 2.38 -14.01 8.33
N ALA A 606 2.87 -14.42 7.16
CA ALA A 606 4.28 -14.50 6.84
C ALA A 606 4.72 -13.52 5.73
N VAL A 607 3.82 -12.70 5.17
CA VAL A 607 4.12 -11.99 3.91
C VAL A 607 3.98 -10.48 4.03
N THR A 608 2.90 -9.94 4.61
CA THR A 608 2.67 -8.48 4.59
C THR A 608 2.28 -7.88 5.91
N LYS A 609 2.94 -6.75 6.20
CA LYS A 609 2.60 -5.88 7.32
C LYS A 609 1.29 -5.14 7.07
N PHE A 610 1.00 -4.85 5.81
CA PHE A 610 -0.17 -4.11 5.36
C PHE A 610 -1.08 -4.95 4.46
N ASN A 611 -2.35 -4.58 4.33
CA ASN A 611 -3.33 -5.20 3.41
C ASN A 611 -3.62 -6.71 3.61
N SER A 612 -3.21 -7.31 4.73
CA SER A 612 -3.42 -8.73 5.09
C SER A 612 -4.86 -9.06 5.47
#